data_AF-U4UH44-F1
#
_entry.id   AF-U4UH44-F1
#
_cell.length_a   1.000
_cell.length_b   1.000
_cell.length_c   1.000
_cell.angle_alpha   90.00
_cell.angle_beta   90.00
_cell.angle_gamma   90.00
#
_symmetry.space_group_name_H-M   'P 1'
#
loop_
_entity.id
_entity.type
_entity.pdbx_description
1 polymer ?
#
loop_
_entity_poly.entity_id
_entity_poly.type
_entity_poly.pdbx_seq_one_letter_code
_entity_poly.pdbx_strand_id
1 'polypeptide(L)'
;MSGRNRPMQHKNFSTIFSKLQGAFSDAVAHPKFATDKRTLDKTWKLMDKVVKLCQHQRMNLKNSPPFILDILPDTYQRLRLIYSKYEDNMSALHSIEYFNVFIINLMRKCKQAIKLFKEGKDKMFDENSHYRRNLTKLSLVFSHMLSELKALFPNGWFAGDQFRITKSDAAEFWKNNFGNR
;
A
#
# COMPACT_ATOMS: atom_id res chain seq x y z
N MET A 1 73.59 -5.71 -8.82
CA MET A 1 72.62 -6.07 -7.76
C MET A 1 71.43 -5.12 -7.85
N SER A 2 70.25 -5.69 -8.07
CA SER A 2 68.88 -5.27 -7.65
C SER A 2 68.76 -3.97 -6.83
N GLY A 3 67.77 -3.08 -6.98
CA GLY A 3 66.52 -3.06 -7.73
C GLY A 3 65.54 -2.02 -7.12
N ARG A 4 64.47 -1.71 -7.89
CA ARG A 4 63.19 -1.07 -7.52
C ARG A 4 63.14 0.44 -7.20
N ASN A 5 62.80 1.24 -8.21
CA ASN A 5 61.95 2.43 -8.06
C ASN A 5 60.47 2.04 -8.29
N ARG A 6 59.58 2.31 -7.34
CA ARG A 6 58.12 2.26 -7.53
C ARG A 6 57.62 3.65 -7.95
N PRO A 7 56.84 3.81 -9.02
CA PRO A 7 56.10 5.05 -9.23
C PRO A 7 54.84 5.08 -8.34
N MET A 8 54.60 6.23 -7.72
CA MET A 8 53.38 6.53 -6.95
C MET A 8 52.15 6.50 -7.87
N GLN A 9 51.13 5.73 -7.49
CA GLN A 9 49.80 5.82 -8.09
C GLN A 9 49.09 7.09 -7.59
N HIS A 10 48.93 8.06 -8.49
CA HIS A 10 47.96 9.13 -8.31
C HIS A 10 46.55 8.54 -8.32
N LYS A 11 45.83 8.62 -7.20
CA LYS A 11 44.42 8.23 -7.12
C LYS A 11 43.57 9.26 -7.87
N ASN A 12 42.96 8.81 -8.97
CA ASN A 12 42.03 9.60 -9.78
C ASN A 12 40.76 9.92 -8.98
N PHE A 13 40.68 11.14 -8.43
CA PHE A 13 39.50 11.66 -7.74
C PHE A 13 38.26 11.78 -8.64
N SER A 14 38.43 11.78 -9.97
CA SER A 14 37.34 11.85 -10.95
C SER A 14 36.40 10.63 -10.92
N THR A 15 36.90 9.45 -10.57
CA THR A 15 36.11 8.20 -10.53
C THR A 15 35.19 8.13 -9.29
N ILE A 16 35.49 8.91 -8.24
CA ILE A 16 34.68 8.94 -7.02
C ILE A 16 33.47 9.86 -7.23
N PHE A 17 33.66 11.01 -7.89
CA PHE A 17 32.58 11.93 -8.20
C PHE A 17 31.56 11.34 -9.18
N SER A 18 31.99 10.57 -10.19
CA SER A 18 31.07 9.91 -11.13
C SER A 18 30.22 8.82 -10.46
N LYS A 19 30.78 8.06 -9.51
CA LYS A 19 30.03 7.08 -8.71
C LYS A 19 29.03 7.72 -7.77
N LEU A 20 29.38 8.87 -7.18
CA LEU A 20 28.48 9.60 -6.30
C LEU A 20 27.28 10.17 -7.09
N GLN A 21 27.52 10.71 -8.27
CA GLN A 21 26.48 11.29 -9.13
C GLN A 21 25.51 10.23 -9.67
N GLY A 22 26.00 9.01 -9.98
CA GLY A 22 25.14 7.87 -10.32
C GLY A 22 24.24 7.41 -9.16
N ALA A 23 24.79 7.39 -7.93
CA ALA A 23 24.03 7.01 -6.73
C ALA A 23 22.97 8.05 -6.33
N PHE A 24 23.20 9.33 -6.63
CA PHE A 24 22.18 10.37 -6.41
C PHE A 24 21.06 10.32 -7.45
N SER A 25 21.33 9.96 -8.71
CA SER A 25 20.26 9.82 -9.72
C SER A 25 19.27 8.71 -9.37
N ASP A 26 19.75 7.59 -8.80
CA ASP A 26 18.92 6.50 -8.29
C ASP A 26 18.13 6.88 -7.00
N ALA A 27 18.54 7.93 -6.28
CA ALA A 27 17.85 8.40 -5.08
C ALA A 27 16.68 9.37 -5.38
N VAL A 28 16.61 9.92 -6.59
CA VAL A 28 15.50 10.80 -7.06
C VAL A 28 14.44 10.00 -7.82
N ALA A 29 14.71 8.73 -8.15
CA ALA A 29 13.67 7.82 -8.61
C ALA A 29 12.76 7.48 -7.43
N HIS A 30 11.44 7.68 -7.60
CA HIS A 30 10.41 7.26 -6.65
C HIS A 30 10.79 5.91 -6.02
N PRO A 31 10.76 5.75 -4.68
CA PRO A 31 11.07 4.48 -4.06
C PRO A 31 10.26 3.42 -4.78
N LYS A 32 10.92 2.47 -5.45
CA LYS A 32 10.24 1.37 -6.11
C LYS A 32 9.53 0.58 -5.02
N PHE A 33 8.27 0.93 -4.79
CA PHE A 33 7.36 0.19 -3.94
C PHE A 33 7.11 -1.11 -4.69
N ALA A 34 8.01 -2.08 -4.57
CA ALA A 34 7.82 -3.40 -5.16
C ALA A 34 7.15 -4.27 -4.11
N THR A 35 5.91 -4.68 -4.36
CA THR A 35 5.25 -5.67 -3.51
C THR A 35 5.67 -7.07 -3.94
N ASP A 36 6.25 -7.80 -3.01
CA ASP A 36 6.64 -9.19 -3.20
C ASP A 36 5.61 -10.13 -2.54
N LYS A 37 5.68 -11.43 -2.88
CA LYS A 37 4.83 -12.47 -2.29
C LYS A 37 4.82 -12.43 -0.75
N ARG A 38 5.98 -12.14 -0.15
CA ARG A 38 6.14 -12.04 1.31
C ARG A 38 5.34 -10.89 1.92
N THR A 39 5.31 -9.72 1.27
CA THR A 39 4.53 -8.56 1.72
C THR A 39 3.04 -8.85 1.70
N LEU A 40 2.58 -9.61 0.70
CA LEU A 40 1.19 -10.01 0.54
C LEU A 40 0.76 -10.99 1.62
N ASP A 41 1.53 -12.07 1.84
CA ASP A 41 1.25 -13.04 2.90
C ASP A 41 1.19 -12.37 4.28
N LYS A 42 2.09 -11.41 4.53
CA LYS A 42 2.03 -10.58 5.74
C LYS A 42 0.76 -9.75 5.81
N THR A 43 0.36 -9.13 4.71
CA THR A 43 -0.84 -8.29 4.66
C THR A 43 -2.09 -9.12 4.97
N TRP A 44 -2.20 -10.35 4.44
CA TRP A 44 -3.36 -11.22 4.68
C TRP A 44 -3.46 -11.62 6.16
N LYS A 45 -2.33 -11.99 6.76
CA LYS A 45 -2.25 -12.30 8.19
C LYS A 45 -2.63 -11.10 9.07
N LEU A 46 -2.28 -9.89 8.65
CA LEU A 46 -2.66 -8.68 9.36
C LEU A 46 -4.16 -8.36 9.23
N MET A 47 -4.75 -8.55 8.04
CA MET A 47 -6.20 -8.40 7.85
C MET A 47 -6.99 -9.38 8.71
N ASP A 48 -6.64 -10.68 8.67
CA ASP A 48 -7.26 -11.72 9.50
C ASP A 48 -7.18 -11.38 11.00
N LYS A 49 -6.01 -10.88 11.44
CA LYS A 49 -5.85 -10.45 12.82
C LYS A 49 -6.75 -9.28 13.19
N VAL A 50 -6.94 -8.30 12.31
CA VAL A 50 -7.88 -7.18 12.55
C VAL A 50 -9.31 -7.68 12.64
N VAL A 51 -9.73 -8.59 11.74
CA VAL A 51 -11.07 -9.20 11.79
C VAL A 51 -11.30 -9.90 13.12
N LYS A 52 -10.37 -10.75 13.57
CA LYS A 52 -10.46 -11.48 14.85
C LYS A 52 -10.57 -10.53 16.05
N LEU A 53 -9.81 -9.44 16.06
CA LEU A 53 -9.90 -8.41 17.11
C LEU A 53 -11.27 -7.73 17.12
N CYS A 54 -11.83 -7.45 15.94
CA CYS A 54 -13.13 -6.83 15.77
C CYS A 54 -14.30 -7.78 16.11
N GLN A 55 -14.11 -9.10 15.99
CA GLN A 55 -15.08 -10.14 16.34
C GLN A 55 -15.19 -10.42 17.84
N HIS A 56 -14.34 -9.80 18.67
CA HIS A 56 -14.42 -9.99 20.12
C HIS A 56 -15.81 -9.60 20.64
N GLN A 57 -16.45 -10.47 21.43
CA GLN A 57 -17.87 -10.34 21.81
C GLN A 57 -18.21 -8.98 22.45
N ARG A 58 -17.32 -8.46 23.32
CA ARG A 58 -17.47 -7.13 23.95
C ARG A 58 -17.39 -5.93 22.99
N MET A 59 -17.04 -6.13 21.72
CA MET A 59 -16.96 -5.03 20.74
C MET A 59 -18.33 -4.52 20.31
N ASN A 60 -19.38 -5.34 20.34
CA ASN A 60 -20.74 -4.93 19.99
C ASN A 60 -20.80 -4.10 18.69
N LEU A 61 -20.06 -4.53 17.65
CA LEU A 61 -20.04 -3.81 16.37
C LEU A 61 -21.42 -3.92 15.72
N LYS A 62 -22.06 -2.78 15.48
CA LYS A 62 -23.34 -2.72 14.76
C LYS A 62 -23.10 -3.03 13.28
N ASN A 63 -23.99 -3.81 12.69
CA ASN A 63 -23.98 -4.11 11.25
C ASN A 63 -24.51 -2.91 10.46
N SER A 64 -23.73 -1.83 10.44
CA SER A 64 -24.03 -0.58 9.73
C SER A 64 -22.77 -0.07 9.04
N PRO A 65 -22.86 0.49 7.84
CA PRO A 65 -21.71 1.09 7.19
C PRO A 65 -21.06 2.19 8.05
N PRO A 66 -19.72 2.27 8.11
CA PRO A 66 -18.73 1.35 7.56
C PRO A 66 -18.49 0.12 8.47
N PHE A 67 -18.89 -1.07 8.01
CA PHE A 67 -18.78 -2.30 8.79
C PHE A 67 -17.52 -3.09 8.47
N ILE A 68 -16.49 -2.93 9.32
CA ILE A 68 -15.14 -3.50 9.08
C ILE A 68 -15.12 -5.03 8.90
N LEU A 69 -16.08 -5.73 9.52
CA LEU A 69 -16.20 -7.18 9.43
C LEU A 69 -16.68 -7.67 8.06
N ASP A 70 -17.30 -6.81 7.25
CA ASP A 70 -17.60 -7.11 5.84
C ASP A 70 -16.51 -6.55 4.92
N ILE A 71 -16.04 -5.33 5.21
CA ILE A 71 -15.07 -4.61 4.35
C ILE A 71 -13.76 -5.39 4.19
N LEU A 72 -13.19 -5.95 5.25
CA LEU A 72 -11.91 -6.66 5.16
C LEU A 72 -12.03 -7.98 4.38
N PRO A 73 -13.04 -8.84 4.64
CA PRO A 73 -13.33 -9.98 3.77
C PRO A 73 -13.57 -9.58 2.30
N ASP A 74 -14.37 -8.55 2.03
CA ASP A 74 -14.60 -8.06 0.68
C ASP A 74 -13.31 -7.59 -0.01
N THR A 75 -12.44 -6.90 0.72
CA THR A 75 -11.14 -6.48 0.23
C THR A 75 -10.28 -7.69 -0.12
N TYR A 76 -10.28 -8.72 0.73
CA TYR A 76 -9.58 -9.97 0.46
C TYR A 76 -10.11 -10.66 -0.81
N GLN A 77 -11.43 -10.76 -0.96
CA GLN A 77 -12.03 -11.35 -2.17
C GLN A 77 -11.69 -10.56 -3.43
N ARG A 78 -11.70 -9.21 -3.36
CA ARG A 78 -11.29 -8.38 -4.50
C ARG A 78 -9.84 -8.58 -4.87
N LEU A 79 -8.94 -8.65 -3.89
CA LEU A 79 -7.53 -8.94 -4.13
C LEU A 79 -7.35 -10.33 -4.74
N ARG A 80 -8.00 -11.36 -4.20
CA ARG A 80 -8.00 -12.72 -4.76
C ARG A 80 -8.42 -12.75 -6.23
N LEU A 81 -9.48 -12.02 -6.59
CA LEU A 81 -9.91 -11.89 -7.97
C LEU A 81 -8.82 -11.26 -8.84
N ILE A 82 -8.21 -10.15 -8.39
CA ILE A 82 -7.09 -9.52 -9.11
C ILE A 82 -5.97 -10.54 -9.32
N TYR A 83 -5.50 -11.23 -8.27
CA TYR A 83 -4.46 -12.26 -8.41
C TYR A 83 -4.80 -13.32 -9.45
N SER A 84 -6.04 -13.83 -9.45
CA SER A 84 -6.47 -14.84 -10.43
C SER A 84 -6.41 -14.35 -11.87
N LYS A 85 -6.56 -13.04 -12.13
CA LYS A 85 -6.44 -12.47 -13.48
C LYS A 85 -4.98 -12.34 -13.94
N TYR A 86 -4.03 -12.26 -13.01
CA TYR A 86 -2.61 -12.07 -13.30
C TYR A 86 -1.76 -13.30 -12.95
N GLU A 87 -2.35 -14.48 -12.75
CA GLU A 87 -1.63 -15.68 -12.29
C GLU A 87 -0.47 -16.06 -13.22
N ASP A 88 -0.66 -15.94 -14.54
CA ASP A 88 0.35 -16.20 -15.56
C ASP A 88 1.31 -15.02 -15.79
N ASN A 89 0.99 -13.83 -15.29
CA ASN A 89 1.78 -12.61 -15.49
C ASN A 89 1.81 -11.72 -14.24
N MET A 90 2.32 -12.29 -13.15
CA MET A 90 2.50 -11.59 -11.88
C MET A 90 3.45 -10.38 -11.99
N SER A 91 4.38 -10.39 -12.95
CA SER A 91 5.27 -9.26 -13.22
C SER A 91 4.46 -8.03 -13.68
N ALA A 92 3.47 -8.22 -14.56
CA ALA A 92 2.59 -7.14 -14.99
C ALA A 92 1.80 -6.56 -13.80
N LEU A 93 1.24 -7.38 -12.92
CA LEU A 93 0.54 -6.89 -11.73
C LEU A 93 1.46 -6.04 -10.83
N HIS A 94 2.67 -6.53 -10.56
CA HIS A 94 3.63 -5.81 -9.72
C HIS A 94 4.25 -4.59 -10.42
N SER A 95 4.11 -4.45 -11.73
CA SER A 95 4.49 -3.23 -12.45
C SER A 95 3.48 -2.09 -12.29
N ILE A 96 2.25 -2.39 -11.86
CA ILE A 96 1.22 -1.38 -11.62
C ILE A 96 1.54 -0.62 -10.33
N GLU A 97 1.93 0.64 -10.46
CA GLU A 97 2.32 1.51 -9.32
C GLU A 97 1.21 1.60 -8.27
N TYR A 98 -0.02 1.87 -8.70
CA TYR A 98 -1.19 1.96 -7.83
C TYR A 98 -1.36 0.70 -6.95
N PHE A 99 -1.20 -0.49 -7.54
CA PHE A 99 -1.36 -1.75 -6.82
C PHE A 99 -0.35 -1.86 -5.66
N ASN A 100 0.89 -1.53 -5.92
CA ASN A 100 1.94 -1.58 -4.90
C ASN A 100 1.68 -0.58 -3.76
N VAL A 101 1.30 0.66 -4.11
CA VAL A 101 0.94 1.69 -3.15
C VAL A 101 -0.25 1.24 -2.30
N PHE A 102 -1.27 0.65 -2.93
CA PHE A 102 -2.46 0.13 -2.28
C PHE A 102 -2.11 -0.94 -1.23
N ILE A 103 -1.34 -1.96 -1.60
CA ILE A 103 -0.95 -3.06 -0.70
C ILE A 103 -0.13 -2.54 0.49
N ILE A 104 0.82 -1.65 0.26
CA ILE A 104 1.63 -1.06 1.34
C ILE A 104 0.75 -0.23 2.27
N ASN A 105 -0.18 0.56 1.73
CA ASN A 105 -1.15 1.31 2.51
C ASN A 105 -2.04 0.38 3.34
N LEU A 106 -2.57 -0.70 2.74
CA LEU A 106 -3.41 -1.70 3.40
C LEU A 106 -2.67 -2.35 4.57
N MET A 107 -1.42 -2.77 4.35
CA MET A 107 -0.56 -3.29 5.40
C MET A 107 -0.37 -2.29 6.55
N ARG A 108 -0.10 -1.01 6.23
CA ARG A 108 0.09 0.06 7.23
C ARG A 108 -1.19 0.30 8.04
N LYS A 109 -2.36 0.36 7.38
CA LYS A 109 -3.65 0.54 8.05
C LYS A 109 -4.03 -0.65 8.95
N CYS A 110 -3.73 -1.88 8.52
CA CYS A 110 -3.93 -3.05 9.38
C CYS A 110 -3.02 -3.00 10.62
N LYS A 111 -1.74 -2.64 10.47
CA LYS A 111 -0.83 -2.44 11.61
C LYS A 111 -1.32 -1.34 12.56
N GLN A 112 -1.84 -0.25 12.01
CA GLN A 112 -2.43 0.85 12.79
C GLN A 112 -3.64 0.38 13.60
N ALA A 113 -4.56 -0.38 13.00
CA ALA A 113 -5.70 -0.96 13.70
C ALA A 113 -5.24 -1.90 14.82
N ILE A 114 -4.29 -2.80 14.56
CA ILE A 114 -3.76 -3.70 15.60
C ILE A 114 -3.11 -2.92 16.75
N LYS A 115 -2.35 -1.85 16.43
CA LYS A 115 -1.76 -0.97 17.44
C LYS A 115 -2.83 -0.28 18.29
N LEU A 116 -3.91 0.20 17.66
CA LEU A 116 -5.05 0.80 18.34
C LEU A 116 -5.67 -0.15 19.38
N PHE A 117 -5.87 -1.43 19.03
CA PHE A 117 -6.37 -2.43 19.97
C PHE A 117 -5.40 -2.67 21.14
N LYS A 118 -4.09 -2.75 20.86
CA LYS A 118 -3.06 -2.95 21.90
C LYS A 118 -3.00 -1.78 22.89
N GLU A 119 -3.11 -0.55 22.41
CA GLU A 119 -3.07 0.66 23.24
C GLU A 119 -4.40 0.91 23.96
N GLY A 120 -5.52 0.66 23.28
CA GLY A 120 -6.85 0.89 23.82
C GLY A 120 -7.21 -0.09 24.95
N LYS A 121 -6.76 -1.35 24.86
CA LYS A 121 -7.11 -2.41 25.83
C LYS A 121 -8.62 -2.39 26.13
N ASP A 122 -9.02 -2.27 27.40
CA ASP A 122 -10.43 -2.23 27.80
C ASP A 122 -11.20 -1.04 27.23
N LYS A 123 -10.53 0.08 26.92
CA LYS A 123 -11.18 1.24 26.30
C LYS A 123 -11.68 0.94 24.89
N MET A 124 -11.25 -0.15 24.24
CA MET A 124 -11.83 -0.58 22.96
C MET A 124 -13.30 -1.00 23.09
N PHE A 125 -13.72 -1.44 24.28
CA PHE A 125 -15.06 -1.93 24.56
C PHE A 125 -16.01 -0.85 25.09
N ASP A 126 -15.47 0.32 25.44
CA ASP A 126 -16.28 1.51 25.72
C ASP A 126 -16.63 2.22 24.39
N GLU A 127 -17.92 2.19 24.03
CA GLU A 127 -18.43 2.77 22.79
C GLU A 127 -18.15 4.27 22.67
N ASN A 128 -18.03 4.99 23.80
CA ASN A 128 -17.81 6.42 23.84
C ASN A 128 -16.33 6.80 23.90
N SER A 129 -15.44 5.82 23.93
CA SER A 129 -14.00 6.07 24.02
C SER A 129 -13.44 6.64 22.72
N HIS A 130 -12.35 7.41 22.83
CA HIS A 130 -11.65 7.90 21.64
C HIS A 130 -11.05 6.75 20.82
N TYR A 131 -10.67 5.63 21.45
CA TYR A 131 -10.19 4.44 20.75
C TYR A 131 -11.28 3.85 19.86
N ARG A 132 -12.51 3.79 20.35
CA ARG A 132 -13.62 3.27 19.56
C ARG A 132 -14.04 4.20 18.42
N ARG A 133 -14.00 5.52 18.65
CA ARG A 133 -14.11 6.52 17.58
C ARG A 133 -13.01 6.37 16.52
N ASN A 134 -11.77 6.14 16.94
CA ASN A 134 -10.64 5.93 16.03
C ASN A 134 -10.78 4.65 15.21
N LEU A 135 -11.32 3.56 15.79
CA LEU A 135 -11.64 2.35 15.03
C LEU A 135 -12.71 2.61 13.98
N THR A 136 -13.73 3.42 14.31
CA THR A 136 -14.77 3.82 13.36
C THR A 136 -14.18 4.62 12.20
N LYS A 137 -13.28 5.58 12.49
CA LYS A 137 -12.52 6.32 11.47
C LYS A 137 -11.67 5.40 10.59
N LEU A 138 -10.99 4.42 11.18
CA LEU A 138 -10.23 3.42 10.42
C LEU A 138 -11.13 2.55 9.54
N SER A 139 -12.31 2.17 10.03
CA SER A 139 -13.30 1.40 9.26
C SER A 139 -13.76 2.18 8.03
N LEU A 140 -13.98 3.49 8.17
CA LEU A 140 -14.28 4.39 7.05
C LEU A 140 -13.12 4.45 6.04
N VAL A 141 -11.88 4.56 6.52
CA VAL A 141 -10.69 4.53 5.65
C VAL A 141 -10.60 3.21 4.87
N PHE A 142 -10.80 2.05 5.52
CA PHE A 142 -10.84 0.77 4.82
C PHE A 142 -11.95 0.72 3.77
N SER A 143 -13.13 1.28 4.07
CA SER A 143 -14.23 1.37 3.10
C SER A 143 -13.82 2.16 1.86
N HIS A 144 -13.17 3.31 2.03
CA HIS A 144 -12.71 4.13 0.90
C HIS A 144 -11.63 3.42 0.08
N MET A 145 -10.68 2.76 0.74
CA MET A 145 -9.67 1.95 0.08
C MET A 145 -10.31 0.85 -0.77
N LEU A 146 -11.30 0.14 -0.25
CA LEU A 146 -12.02 -0.89 -1.00
C LEU A 146 -12.75 -0.31 -2.21
N SER A 147 -13.42 0.84 -2.06
CA SER A 147 -14.09 1.51 -3.17
C SER A 147 -13.12 1.93 -4.27
N GLU A 148 -11.97 2.50 -3.90
CA GLU A 148 -10.91 2.88 -4.84
C GLU A 148 -10.35 1.66 -5.58
N LEU A 149 -10.05 0.57 -4.86
CA LEU A 149 -9.61 -0.68 -5.47
C LEU A 149 -10.65 -1.25 -6.44
N LYS A 150 -11.94 -1.20 -6.08
CA LYS A 150 -13.04 -1.66 -6.95
C LYS A 150 -13.11 -0.81 -8.22
N ALA A 151 -12.92 0.50 -8.11
CA ALA A 151 -12.97 1.44 -9.23
C ALA A 151 -11.79 1.30 -10.20
N LEU A 152 -10.58 1.08 -9.70
CA LEU A 152 -9.37 0.98 -10.52
C LEU A 152 -9.09 -0.44 -11.03
N PHE A 153 -9.68 -1.46 -10.40
CA PHE A 153 -9.60 -2.84 -10.87
C PHE A 153 -10.96 -3.44 -11.23
N PRO A 154 -11.78 -2.84 -12.12
CA PRO A 154 -13.07 -3.42 -12.48
C PRO A 154 -12.89 -4.86 -12.98
N ASN A 155 -13.69 -5.78 -12.44
CA ASN A 155 -13.59 -7.23 -12.75
C ASN A 155 -12.20 -7.88 -12.53
N GLY A 156 -11.33 -7.24 -11.74
CA GLY A 156 -9.99 -7.74 -11.42
C GLY A 156 -8.89 -7.26 -12.36
N TRP A 157 -9.21 -6.54 -13.43
CA TRP A 157 -8.24 -5.97 -14.37
C TRP A 157 -7.98 -4.51 -14.07
N PHE A 158 -6.71 -4.09 -14.14
CA PHE A 158 -6.38 -2.68 -13.99
C PHE A 158 -6.96 -1.86 -15.15
N ALA A 159 -7.68 -0.81 -14.80
CA ALA A 159 -8.29 0.13 -15.75
C ALA A 159 -8.12 1.57 -15.27
N GLY A 160 -6.99 1.87 -14.62
CA GLY A 160 -6.72 3.22 -14.09
C GLY A 160 -6.59 4.28 -15.18
N ASP A 161 -6.05 3.90 -16.34
CA ASP A 161 -5.98 4.73 -17.54
C ASP A 161 -7.35 5.02 -18.17
N GLN A 162 -8.36 4.20 -17.87
CA GLN A 162 -9.74 4.35 -18.32
C GLN A 162 -10.65 4.99 -17.26
N PHE A 163 -10.08 5.39 -16.11
CA PHE A 163 -10.87 5.98 -15.03
C PHE A 163 -11.48 7.32 -15.48
N ARG A 164 -12.81 7.41 -15.38
CA ARG A 164 -13.55 8.61 -15.79
C ARG A 164 -13.82 9.53 -14.61
N ILE A 165 -13.11 10.65 -14.57
CA ILE A 165 -13.42 11.75 -13.65
C ILE A 165 -14.78 12.35 -14.03
N THR A 166 -15.68 12.48 -13.04
CA THR A 166 -17.08 12.85 -13.28
C THR A 166 -17.28 14.30 -13.72
N LYS A 167 -16.51 15.23 -13.17
CA LYS A 167 -16.60 16.66 -13.49
C LYS A 167 -15.62 17.00 -14.61
N SER A 168 -16.11 17.59 -15.69
CA SER A 168 -15.33 17.92 -16.90
C SER A 168 -14.08 18.72 -16.58
N ASP A 169 -14.22 19.78 -15.80
CA ASP A 169 -13.13 20.72 -15.53
C ASP A 169 -12.02 20.06 -14.71
N ALA A 170 -12.39 19.16 -13.79
CA ALA A 170 -11.45 18.35 -13.03
C ALA A 170 -10.77 17.28 -13.90
N ALA A 171 -11.49 16.71 -14.88
CA ALA A 171 -10.94 15.76 -15.83
C ALA A 171 -9.90 16.43 -16.75
N GLU A 172 -10.20 17.64 -17.22
CA GLU A 172 -9.28 18.44 -18.01
C GLU A 172 -8.05 18.85 -17.19
N PHE A 173 -8.26 19.33 -15.96
CA PHE A 173 -7.16 19.61 -15.03
C PHE A 173 -6.24 18.40 -14.86
N TRP A 174 -6.81 17.21 -14.62
CA TRP A 174 -6.02 16.00 -14.42
C TRP A 174 -5.23 15.62 -15.67
N LYS A 175 -5.89 15.59 -16.83
CA LYS A 175 -5.27 15.25 -18.11
C LYS A 175 -4.11 16.20 -18.44
N ASN A 176 -4.28 17.50 -18.20
CA ASN A 176 -3.27 18.52 -18.50
C ASN A 176 -2.03 18.42 -17.60
N ASN A 177 -2.19 17.95 -16.35
CA ASN A 177 -1.09 17.92 -15.38
C ASN A 177 -0.47 16.53 -15.17
N PHE A 178 -1.24 15.46 -15.37
CA PHE A 178 -0.87 14.08 -15.03
C PHE A 178 -1.07 13.08 -16.17
N GLY A 179 -1.71 13.48 -17.27
CA GLY A 179 -2.02 12.59 -18.39
C GLY A 179 -2.99 11.48 -17.99
N ASN A 180 -2.59 10.22 -18.21
CA ASN A 180 -3.38 9.02 -17.87
C ASN A 180 -2.93 8.34 -16.55
N ARG A 181 -2.16 9.04 -15.71
CA ARG A 181 -1.70 8.52 -14.41
C ARG A 181 -2.80 8.59 -13.36
#